data_AF-A0A8T9QJA6-F1
#
_entry.id   AF-A0A8T9QJA6-F1
#
_cell.length_a   1.000
_cell.length_b   1.000
_cell.length_c   1.000
_cell.angle_alpha   90.00
_cell.angle_beta   90.00
_cell.angle_gamma   90.00
#
_symmetry.space_group_name_H-M   'P 1'
#
loop_
_entity.id
_entity.type
_entity.pdbx_description
1 polymer ?
#
loop_
_entity_poly.entity_id
_entity_poly.type
_entity_poly.pdbx_seq_one_letter_code
_entity_poly.pdbx_strand_id
1 'polypeptide(L)'
;METAMNEATKAPKNQVNKTKVESYDIARSDETLHLATDLAKFIKENKLSTTVQGKEFVNVEGWQYAGSRLGIVPIVDHVINVSTETELKYQAKVTLFDLRSGHTVGAGFAICSNKEQGKKFYQEFAIMSMAQTRAIGKAYRNILAWIIRAAGYEPTPAEEMDYGGNTTDAKVVAAVPAPQEAPAAQVAAAMKAVPAEPVAAEAAAPAVAYATASQKEEIIRLLNHPVITRQEKTKMLLNINRLDEERATSAINKLKKAIDDRENGESAAA
;
A
#
# COMPACT_ATOMS: atom_id res chain seq x y z
N MET A 1 8.40 -24.43 81.10
CA MET A 1 9.48 -24.58 80.12
C MET A 1 8.99 -25.55 79.06
N GLU A 2 8.06 -25.07 78.24
CA GLU A 2 8.29 -24.55 76.89
C GLU A 2 8.31 -25.68 75.87
N THR A 3 7.11 -25.91 75.31
CA THR A 3 6.81 -26.83 74.24
C THR A 3 6.99 -26.10 72.91
N ALA A 4 7.77 -26.71 72.03
CA ALA A 4 7.94 -26.52 70.59
C ALA A 4 7.04 -25.51 69.85
N MET A 5 7.68 -24.65 69.04
CA MET A 5 7.17 -24.28 67.71
C MET A 5 8.31 -23.70 66.86
N ASN A 6 8.89 -24.52 65.98
CA ASN A 6 9.84 -24.09 64.96
C ASN A 6 9.11 -24.23 63.62
N GLU A 7 8.39 -23.18 63.21
CA GLU A 7 7.62 -23.18 61.97
C GLU A 7 8.41 -22.44 60.88
N ALA A 8 9.01 -23.24 59.99
CA ALA A 8 9.77 -22.76 58.85
C ALA A 8 8.85 -22.02 57.87
N THR A 9 9.02 -20.71 57.76
CA THR A 9 8.27 -19.84 56.85
C THR A 9 8.70 -20.11 55.40
N LYS A 10 7.91 -20.91 54.68
CA LYS A 10 8.12 -21.17 53.25
C LYS A 10 7.53 -20.00 52.45
N ALA A 11 8.40 -19.19 51.84
CA ALA A 11 7.98 -18.09 50.97
C ALA A 11 7.13 -18.60 49.79
N PRO A 12 6.01 -17.94 49.44
CA PRO A 12 5.14 -18.41 48.37
C PRO A 12 5.82 -18.18 47.01
N LYS A 13 5.90 -19.26 46.22
CA LYS A 13 6.33 -19.22 44.83
C LYS A 13 5.41 -18.27 44.05
N ASN A 14 6.02 -17.28 43.40
CA ASN A 14 5.35 -16.33 42.52
C ASN A 14 4.74 -17.09 41.33
N GLN A 15 3.45 -17.43 41.44
CA GLN A 15 2.70 -18.03 40.34
C GLN A 15 2.47 -16.94 39.30
N VAL A 16 3.17 -17.05 38.18
CA VAL A 16 2.88 -16.27 36.98
C VAL A 16 1.48 -16.69 36.51
N ASN A 17 0.48 -15.92 36.90
CA ASN A 17 -0.87 -16.06 36.37
C ASN A 17 -0.78 -15.92 34.85
N LYS A 18 -1.14 -16.98 34.13
CA LYS A 18 -1.33 -16.93 32.67
C LYS A 18 -2.58 -16.09 32.42
N THR A 19 -2.41 -14.77 32.40
CA THR A 19 -3.46 -13.84 32.00
C THR A 19 -3.86 -14.21 30.58
N LYS A 20 -5.13 -14.57 30.39
CA LYS A 20 -5.72 -14.78 29.08
C LYS A 20 -5.59 -13.45 28.33
N VAL A 21 -4.63 -13.36 27.40
CA VAL A 21 -4.35 -12.12 26.65
C VAL A 21 -5.52 -11.88 25.70
N GLU A 22 -6.46 -11.04 26.11
CA GLU A 22 -7.64 -10.70 25.31
C GLU A 22 -7.27 -9.82 24.10
N SER A 23 -6.19 -9.02 24.21
CA SER A 23 -5.65 -8.19 23.13
C SER A 23 -4.13 -8.05 23.23
N TYR A 24 -3.42 -8.18 22.12
CA TYR A 24 -1.97 -8.00 22.04
C TYR A 24 -1.62 -6.53 21.77
N ASP A 25 -0.70 -5.95 22.53
CA ASP A 25 -0.14 -4.62 22.28
C ASP A 25 1.22 -4.73 21.55
N ILE A 26 1.37 -4.03 20.42
CA ILE A 26 2.60 -3.99 19.63
C ILE A 26 3.76 -3.40 20.43
N ALA A 27 3.49 -2.50 21.37
CA ALA A 27 4.52 -1.87 22.20
C ALA A 27 5.13 -2.82 23.24
N ARG A 28 4.50 -3.97 23.50
CA ARG A 28 4.94 -4.93 24.52
C ARG A 28 5.68 -6.11 23.89
N SER A 29 6.96 -6.23 24.21
CA SER A 29 7.86 -7.23 23.60
C SER A 29 7.53 -8.67 23.98
N ASP A 30 7.03 -8.91 25.20
CA ASP A 30 6.62 -10.22 25.69
C ASP A 30 5.38 -10.76 24.96
N GLU A 31 4.38 -9.89 24.79
CA GLU A 31 3.14 -10.20 24.07
C GLU A 31 3.40 -10.49 22.58
N THR A 32 4.29 -9.72 21.95
CA THR A 32 4.59 -9.85 20.53
C THR A 32 5.41 -11.10 20.17
N LEU A 33 6.27 -11.59 21.07
CA LEU A 33 6.97 -12.87 20.88
C LEU A 33 6.02 -14.07 21.05
N HIS A 34 5.05 -13.99 21.95
CA HIS A 34 4.00 -15.01 22.06
C HIS A 34 3.15 -15.03 20.78
N LEU A 35 2.79 -13.86 20.26
CA LEU A 35 2.09 -13.74 18.98
C LEU A 35 2.87 -14.38 17.83
N ALA A 36 4.20 -14.18 17.74
CA ALA A 36 5.02 -14.84 16.72
C ALA A 36 4.96 -16.37 16.80
N THR A 37 4.90 -16.93 18.01
CA THR A 37 4.78 -18.38 18.22
C THR A 37 3.40 -18.90 17.81
N ASP A 38 2.34 -18.20 18.20
CA ASP A 38 0.96 -18.52 17.81
C ASP A 38 0.79 -18.44 16.28
N LEU A 39 1.38 -17.42 15.66
CA LEU A 39 1.38 -17.24 14.21
C LEU A 39 2.09 -18.38 13.51
N ALA A 40 3.26 -18.78 14.01
CA ALA A 40 4.01 -19.87 13.42
C ALA A 40 3.21 -21.17 13.38
N LYS A 41 2.51 -21.47 14.47
CA LYS A 41 1.61 -22.62 14.57
C LYS A 41 0.43 -22.50 13.60
N PHE A 42 -0.27 -21.37 13.60
CA PHE A 42 -1.45 -21.18 12.76
C PHE A 42 -1.14 -21.25 11.26
N ILE A 43 -0.07 -20.60 10.81
CA ILE A 43 0.35 -20.60 9.40
C ILE A 43 0.70 -22.01 8.95
N LYS A 44 1.41 -22.77 9.79
CA LYS A 44 1.81 -24.15 9.50
C LYS A 44 0.63 -25.12 9.46
N GLU A 45 -0.26 -25.05 10.45
CA GLU A 45 -1.43 -25.94 10.55
C GLU A 45 -2.41 -25.73 9.40
N ASN A 46 -2.55 -24.48 8.93
CA ASN A 46 -3.50 -24.11 7.88
C ASN A 46 -2.86 -23.96 6.49
N LYS A 47 -1.56 -24.25 6.34
CA LYS A 47 -0.81 -24.16 5.07
C LYS A 47 -0.94 -22.78 4.41
N LEU A 48 -0.82 -21.71 5.21
CA LEU A 48 -0.93 -20.32 4.74
C LEU A 48 0.40 -19.73 4.30
N SER A 49 1.31 -20.57 3.79
CA SER A 49 2.58 -20.14 3.24
C SER A 49 2.86 -20.86 1.94
N THR A 50 3.65 -20.21 1.09
CA THR A 50 4.10 -20.74 -0.18
C THR A 50 5.63 -20.81 -0.17
N THR A 51 6.16 -21.99 -0.50
CA THR A 51 7.61 -22.18 -0.59
C THR A 51 8.12 -21.72 -1.96
N VAL A 52 9.04 -20.76 -1.98
CA VAL A 52 9.71 -20.28 -3.18
C VAL A 52 11.22 -20.34 -2.96
N GLN A 53 11.95 -21.04 -3.84
CA GLN A 53 13.41 -21.24 -3.73
C GLN A 53 13.87 -21.76 -2.33
N GLY A 54 13.10 -22.67 -1.72
CA GLY A 54 13.42 -23.24 -0.41
C GLY A 54 13.16 -22.32 0.79
N LYS A 55 12.54 -21.15 0.57
CA LYS A 55 12.10 -20.22 1.61
C LYS A 55 10.58 -20.16 1.68
N GLU A 56 10.03 -19.99 2.87
CA GLU A 56 8.57 -19.93 3.08
C GLU A 56 8.09 -18.48 3.20
N PHE A 57 7.16 -18.10 2.32
CA PHE A 57 6.55 -16.77 2.26
C PHE A 57 5.10 -16.88 2.71
N VAL A 58 4.68 -16.01 3.62
CA VAL A 58 3.32 -16.04 4.17
C VAL A 58 2.34 -15.44 3.17
N ASN A 59 1.23 -16.15 2.92
CA ASN A 59 0.13 -15.68 2.09
C ASN A 59 -0.64 -14.56 2.81
N VAL A 60 -1.38 -13.74 2.07
CA VAL A 60 -2.11 -12.59 2.60
C VAL A 60 -3.03 -12.93 3.78
N GLU A 61 -3.61 -14.13 3.81
CA GLU A 61 -4.46 -14.60 4.90
C GLU A 61 -3.69 -14.73 6.23
N GLY A 62 -2.43 -15.16 6.17
CA GLY A 62 -1.56 -15.21 7.35
C GLY A 62 -1.24 -13.82 7.89
N TRP A 63 -1.03 -12.84 7.00
CA TRP A 63 -0.86 -11.43 7.39
C TRP A 63 -2.12 -10.82 7.99
N GLN A 64 -3.29 -11.11 7.41
CA GLN A 64 -4.58 -10.68 7.95
C GLN A 64 -4.85 -11.30 9.32
N TYR A 65 -4.51 -12.57 9.52
CA TYR A 65 -4.64 -13.22 10.82
C TYR A 65 -3.76 -12.52 11.88
N ALA A 66 -2.49 -12.22 11.55
CA ALA A 66 -1.61 -11.43 12.42
C ALA A 66 -2.18 -10.06 12.78
N GLY A 67 -2.69 -9.33 11.79
CA GLY A 67 -3.37 -8.06 11.99
C GLY A 67 -4.58 -8.18 12.90
N SER A 68 -5.45 -9.17 12.65
CA SER A 68 -6.68 -9.38 13.42
C SER A 68 -6.42 -9.61 14.90
N ARG A 69 -5.30 -10.27 15.24
CA ARG A 69 -4.91 -10.56 16.63
C ARG A 69 -4.43 -9.30 17.37
N LEU A 70 -4.04 -8.28 16.62
CA LEU A 70 -3.66 -6.94 17.11
C LEU A 70 -4.81 -5.92 16.97
N GLY A 71 -6.00 -6.33 16.51
CA GLY A 71 -7.13 -5.42 16.25
C GLY A 71 -6.94 -4.54 15.01
N ILE A 72 -6.01 -4.89 14.11
CA ILE A 72 -5.68 -4.12 12.91
C ILE A 72 -6.32 -4.78 11.69
N VAL A 73 -7.18 -4.03 11.01
CA VAL A 73 -7.92 -4.50 9.82
C VAL A 73 -7.50 -3.72 8.57
N PRO A 74 -7.50 -4.34 7.38
CA PRO A 74 -7.20 -3.64 6.14
C PRO A 74 -8.46 -2.95 5.59
N ILE A 75 -8.30 -1.74 5.08
CA ILE A 75 -9.33 -0.97 4.37
C ILE A 75 -8.79 -0.69 2.97
N VAL A 76 -9.52 -1.14 1.94
CA VAL A 76 -9.20 -0.79 0.55
C VAL A 76 -9.65 0.65 0.33
N ASP A 77 -8.69 1.58 0.26
CA ASP A 77 -8.97 3.00 0.03
C ASP A 77 -9.52 3.22 -1.38
N HIS A 78 -8.84 2.66 -2.38
CA HIS A 78 -9.24 2.74 -3.77
C HIS A 78 -8.53 1.70 -4.62
N VAL A 79 -9.18 1.36 -5.74
CA VAL A 79 -8.62 0.57 -6.82
C VAL A 79 -8.80 1.35 -8.12
N ILE A 80 -7.69 1.75 -8.73
CA ILE A 80 -7.66 2.60 -9.92
C ILE A 80 -7.30 1.73 -11.12
N ASN A 81 -8.13 1.79 -12.16
CA ASN A 81 -7.79 1.23 -13.46
C ASN A 81 -6.74 2.14 -14.13
N VAL A 82 -5.56 1.58 -14.36
CA VAL A 82 -4.40 2.22 -15.03
C VAL A 82 -4.04 1.45 -16.31
N SER A 83 -5.03 0.79 -16.90
CA SER A 83 -4.89 -0.03 -18.11
C SER A 83 -4.59 0.83 -19.35
N THR A 84 -3.95 0.21 -20.33
CA THR A 84 -3.76 0.75 -21.69
C THR A 84 -4.51 -0.13 -22.68
N GLU A 85 -4.56 0.25 -23.96
CA GLU A 85 -5.21 -0.56 -25.01
C GLU A 85 -4.67 -2.00 -25.11
N THR A 86 -3.43 -2.22 -24.65
CA THR A 86 -2.72 -3.52 -24.76
C THR A 86 -2.45 -4.19 -23.40
N GLU A 87 -2.85 -3.57 -22.29
CA GLU A 87 -2.48 -4.01 -20.95
C GLU A 87 -3.60 -3.76 -19.95
N LEU A 88 -4.07 -4.82 -19.31
CA LEU A 88 -4.96 -4.71 -18.16
C LEU A 88 -4.10 -4.50 -16.92
N LYS A 89 -4.28 -3.35 -16.26
CA LYS A 89 -3.45 -2.94 -15.13
C LYS A 89 -4.27 -2.20 -14.09
N TYR A 90 -4.12 -2.62 -12.84
CA TYR A 90 -4.81 -2.04 -11.70
C TYR A 90 -3.83 -1.68 -10.61
N GLN A 91 -4.07 -0.52 -9.99
CA GLN A 91 -3.37 -0.08 -8.80
C GLN A 91 -4.34 -0.08 -7.63
N ALA A 92 -3.98 -0.68 -6.52
CA ALA A 92 -4.74 -0.62 -5.27
C ALA A 92 -3.94 0.10 -4.19
N LYS A 93 -4.65 0.90 -3.38
CA LYS A 93 -4.16 1.44 -2.12
C LYS A 93 -4.97 0.83 -0.99
N VAL A 94 -4.27 0.34 0.04
CA VAL A 94 -4.87 -0.21 1.26
C VAL A 94 -4.29 0.54 2.45
N THR A 95 -5.14 0.95 3.37
CA THR A 95 -4.76 1.44 4.69
C THR A 95 -5.04 0.38 5.74
N LEU A 96 -4.30 0.44 6.85
CA LEU A 96 -4.54 -0.41 8.01
C LEU A 96 -5.13 0.43 9.12
N PHE A 97 -6.29 0.01 9.60
CA PHE A 97 -7.03 0.71 10.64
C PHE A 97 -6.96 -0.09 11.93
N ASP A 98 -6.51 0.55 13.01
CA ASP A 98 -6.54 -0.05 14.34
C ASP A 98 -7.88 0.24 15.00
N LEU A 99 -8.64 -0.81 15.27
CA LEU A 99 -9.97 -0.74 15.87
C LEU A 99 -9.93 -0.22 17.32
N ARG A 100 -8.77 -0.30 18.00
CA ARG A 100 -8.62 0.17 19.39
C ARG A 100 -8.34 1.66 19.45
N SER A 101 -7.36 2.14 18.70
CA SER A 101 -7.01 3.56 18.68
C SER A 101 -7.90 4.40 17.77
N GLY A 102 -8.61 3.77 16.82
CA GLY A 102 -9.42 4.46 15.83
C GLY A 102 -8.60 5.21 14.77
N HIS A 103 -7.30 4.91 14.65
CA HIS A 103 -6.37 5.59 13.76
C HIS A 103 -5.86 4.66 12.65
N THR A 104 -5.43 5.27 11.55
CA THR A 104 -4.68 4.55 10.50
C THR A 104 -3.24 4.35 10.95
N VAL A 105 -2.79 3.10 11.00
CA VAL A 105 -1.46 2.70 11.51
C VAL A 105 -0.48 2.31 10.41
N GLY A 106 -0.96 2.12 9.18
CA GLY A 106 -0.12 1.75 8.05
C GLY A 106 -0.83 1.89 6.72
N ALA A 107 -0.06 1.80 5.64
CA ALA A 107 -0.59 1.78 4.28
C ALA A 107 0.30 0.95 3.37
N GLY A 108 -0.31 0.42 2.30
CA GLY A 108 0.34 -0.35 1.26
C GLY A 108 -0.23 0.00 -0.10
N PHE A 109 0.64 0.01 -1.10
CA PHE A 109 0.28 0.22 -2.49
C PHE A 109 0.79 -0.96 -3.30
N ALA A 110 -0.02 -1.42 -4.23
CA ALA A 110 0.40 -2.44 -5.16
C ALA A 110 -0.24 -2.23 -6.53
N ILE A 111 0.46 -2.73 -7.54
CA ILE A 111 -0.01 -2.77 -8.90
C ILE A 111 -0.05 -4.24 -9.31
N CYS A 112 -1.06 -4.62 -10.09
CA CYS A 112 -1.10 -5.90 -10.80
C CYS A 112 -1.37 -5.66 -12.28
N SER A 113 -0.69 -6.40 -13.15
CA SER A 113 -0.85 -6.35 -14.61
C SER A 113 -1.02 -7.74 -15.21
N ASN A 114 -1.80 -7.85 -16.30
CA ASN A 114 -1.86 -9.08 -17.11
C ASN A 114 -0.55 -9.37 -17.88
N LYS A 115 0.37 -8.40 -17.97
CA LYS A 115 1.72 -8.61 -18.52
C LYS A 115 2.70 -9.24 -17.54
N GLU A 116 2.33 -9.40 -16.27
CA GLU A 116 3.13 -10.19 -15.34
C GLU A 116 3.19 -11.66 -15.77
N GLN A 117 4.28 -12.34 -15.41
CA GLN A 117 4.50 -13.73 -15.79
C GLN A 117 3.32 -14.62 -15.35
N GLY A 118 2.83 -15.44 -16.28
CA GLY A 118 1.70 -16.34 -16.03
C GLY A 118 0.30 -15.69 -16.00
N LYS A 119 0.18 -14.36 -16.12
CA LYS A 119 -1.11 -13.65 -15.98
C LYS A 119 -1.73 -13.16 -17.29
N LYS A 120 -1.15 -13.53 -18.44
CA LYS A 120 -1.59 -13.08 -19.78
C LYS A 120 -3.07 -13.36 -20.07
N PHE A 121 -3.59 -14.48 -19.59
CA PHE A 121 -4.96 -14.95 -19.84
C PHE A 121 -5.91 -14.71 -18.66
N TYR A 122 -5.46 -13.98 -17.64
CA TYR A 122 -6.28 -13.72 -16.47
C TYR A 122 -7.36 -12.69 -16.82
N GLN A 123 -8.55 -12.93 -16.28
CA GLN A 123 -9.68 -12.02 -16.46
C GLN A 123 -9.45 -10.73 -15.68
N GLU A 124 -10.07 -9.63 -16.13
CA GLU A 124 -9.87 -8.29 -15.55
C GLU A 124 -10.13 -8.25 -14.03
N PHE A 125 -11.22 -8.89 -13.57
CA PHE A 125 -11.54 -8.98 -12.14
C PHE A 125 -10.45 -9.70 -11.33
N ALA A 126 -9.76 -10.68 -11.93
CA ALA A 126 -8.70 -11.43 -11.26
C ALA A 126 -7.45 -10.54 -11.09
N ILE A 127 -7.09 -9.75 -12.12
CA ILE A 127 -6.01 -8.77 -12.04
C ILE A 127 -6.32 -7.71 -10.98
N MET A 128 -7.55 -7.19 -10.96
CA MET A 128 -8.02 -6.23 -9.97
C MET A 128 -7.99 -6.80 -8.55
N SER A 129 -8.41 -8.05 -8.36
CA SER A 129 -8.38 -8.74 -7.06
C SER A 129 -6.94 -8.97 -6.57
N MET A 130 -6.04 -9.40 -7.46
CA MET A 130 -4.62 -9.57 -7.15
C MET A 130 -3.93 -8.27 -6.75
N ALA A 131 -4.27 -7.14 -7.39
CA ALA A 131 -3.74 -5.84 -6.97
C ALA A 131 -4.13 -5.53 -5.52
N GLN A 132 -5.37 -5.83 -5.12
CA GLN A 132 -5.84 -5.62 -3.76
C GLN A 132 -5.12 -6.54 -2.76
N THR A 133 -5.05 -7.85 -3.01
CA THR A 133 -4.39 -8.78 -2.08
C THR A 133 -2.90 -8.46 -1.92
N ARG A 134 -2.22 -8.06 -2.99
CA ARG A 134 -0.82 -7.58 -2.93
C ARG A 134 -0.70 -6.30 -2.10
N ALA A 135 -1.63 -5.35 -2.24
CA ALA A 135 -1.64 -4.13 -1.45
C ALA A 135 -1.90 -4.41 0.04
N ILE A 136 -2.80 -5.34 0.36
CA ILE A 136 -3.07 -5.80 1.74
C ILE A 136 -1.80 -6.40 2.36
N GLY A 137 -1.17 -7.35 1.67
CA GLY A 137 0.09 -7.95 2.13
C GLY A 137 1.17 -6.90 2.35
N LYS A 138 1.30 -5.94 1.43
CA LYS A 138 2.27 -4.84 1.54
C LYS A 138 1.97 -3.91 2.72
N ALA A 139 0.70 -3.60 2.97
CA ALA A 139 0.31 -2.76 4.09
C ALA A 139 0.68 -3.40 5.44
N TYR A 140 0.38 -4.70 5.61
CA TYR A 140 0.76 -5.45 6.81
C TYR A 140 2.26 -5.66 6.95
N ARG A 141 2.96 -5.94 5.85
CA ARG A 141 4.42 -6.02 5.84
C ARG A 141 5.06 -4.80 6.48
N ASN A 142 4.60 -3.60 6.12
CA ASN A 142 5.22 -2.35 6.58
C ASN A 142 5.23 -2.18 8.10
N ILE A 143 4.33 -2.86 8.83
CA ILE A 143 4.22 -2.75 10.29
C ILE A 143 4.50 -4.07 11.04
N LEU A 144 4.24 -5.24 10.43
CA LEU A 144 4.31 -6.55 11.09
C LEU A 144 5.43 -7.46 10.57
N ALA A 145 6.26 -7.02 9.61
CA ALA A 145 7.30 -7.84 8.99
C ALA A 145 8.25 -8.50 10.01
N TRP A 146 8.60 -7.79 11.08
CA TRP A 146 9.48 -8.30 12.12
C TRP A 146 8.84 -9.44 12.93
N ILE A 147 7.51 -9.44 13.12
CA ILE A 147 6.77 -10.52 13.79
C ILE A 147 6.77 -11.77 12.90
N ILE A 148 6.53 -11.60 11.60
CA ILE A 148 6.58 -12.72 10.63
C ILE A 148 7.99 -13.33 10.58
N ARG A 149 9.03 -12.50 10.62
CA ARG A 149 10.41 -12.97 10.70
C ARG A 149 10.70 -13.71 12.02
N ALA A 150 10.18 -13.22 13.14
CA ALA A 150 10.29 -13.90 14.42
C ALA A 150 9.53 -15.24 14.44
N ALA A 151 8.46 -15.37 13.66
CA ALA A 151 7.70 -16.60 13.45
C ALA A 151 8.42 -17.62 12.53
N GLY A 152 9.58 -17.26 11.96
CA GLY A 152 10.41 -18.15 11.14
C GLY A 152 10.13 -18.09 9.64
N TYR A 153 9.31 -17.13 9.17
CA TYR A 153 9.00 -16.97 7.74
C TYR A 153 9.72 -15.77 7.14
N GLU A 154 9.77 -15.71 5.80
CA GLU A 154 10.28 -14.53 5.12
C GLU A 154 9.31 -13.34 5.32
N PRO A 155 9.82 -12.13 5.59
CA PRO A 155 9.01 -10.94 5.83
C PRO A 155 8.37 -10.38 4.56
N THR A 156 8.56 -11.02 3.41
CA THR A 156 7.93 -10.66 2.15
C THR A 156 6.63 -11.43 1.98
N PRO A 157 5.49 -10.78 1.69
CA PRO A 157 4.26 -11.47 1.34
C PRO A 157 4.43 -12.34 0.10
N ALA A 158 3.76 -13.50 0.09
CA ALA A 158 3.79 -14.42 -1.04
C ALA A 158 3.27 -13.76 -2.33
N GLU A 159 2.36 -12.80 -2.25
CA GLU A 159 1.78 -12.08 -3.40
C GLU A 159 2.76 -11.11 -4.08
N GLU A 160 3.85 -10.73 -3.39
CA GLU A 160 4.95 -9.93 -3.96
C GLU A 160 6.03 -10.80 -4.63
N MET A 161 5.96 -12.13 -4.49
CA MET A 161 6.93 -13.03 -5.10
C MET A 161 6.52 -13.36 -6.53
N ASP A 162 7.45 -13.17 -7.48
CA ASP A 162 7.26 -13.63 -8.85
C ASP A 162 7.57 -15.12 -8.92
N TYR A 163 6.56 -15.93 -9.25
CA TYR A 163 6.62 -17.39 -9.20
C TYR A 163 7.37 -18.02 -10.38
N GLY A 164 7.94 -17.23 -11.31
CA GLY A 164 8.59 -17.78 -12.50
C GLY A 164 9.91 -17.14 -12.94
N GLY A 165 10.48 -16.21 -12.18
CA GLY A 165 11.64 -15.42 -12.64
C GLY A 165 13.00 -15.77 -12.00
N ASN A 166 13.02 -16.57 -10.93
CA ASN A 166 14.21 -16.67 -10.07
C ASN A 166 14.78 -18.09 -9.97
N THR A 167 14.79 -18.86 -11.06
CA THR A 167 15.69 -20.02 -11.18
C THR A 167 17.10 -19.53 -11.50
N THR A 168 17.80 -19.04 -10.48
CA THR A 168 19.25 -19.19 -10.45
C THR A 168 19.55 -20.17 -9.33
N ASP A 169 20.11 -21.31 -9.68
CA ASP A 169 20.78 -22.23 -8.77
C ASP A 169 21.94 -21.49 -8.09
N ALA A 170 21.62 -20.71 -7.05
CA ALA A 170 22.61 -20.05 -6.21
C ALA A 170 22.69 -20.81 -4.89
N LYS A 171 23.61 -21.78 -4.90
CA LYS A 171 24.14 -22.54 -3.77
C LYS A 171 24.28 -21.63 -2.53
N VAL A 172 23.68 -22.07 -1.43
CA VAL A 172 23.75 -21.46 -0.10
C VAL A 172 25.22 -21.24 0.30
N VAL A 173 25.60 -19.98 0.51
CA VAL A 173 26.71 -19.62 1.40
C VAL A 173 26.18 -18.63 2.42
N ALA A 174 26.13 -19.10 3.67
CA ALA A 174 25.81 -18.31 4.84
C ALA A 174 26.88 -17.22 5.03
N ALA A 175 26.47 -15.95 5.05
CA ALA A 175 27.32 -14.85 5.43
C ALA A 175 26.95 -14.38 6.85
N VAL A 176 27.86 -14.64 7.78
CA VAL A 176 27.91 -14.12 9.15
C VAL A 176 28.32 -12.63 9.08
N PRO A 177 27.74 -11.69 9.87
CA PRO A 177 28.14 -10.30 9.80
C PRO A 177 29.37 -10.04 10.68
N ALA A 178 30.40 -9.42 10.12
CA ALA A 178 31.45 -8.75 10.88
C ALA A 178 31.68 -7.33 10.29
N PRO A 179 32.05 -6.35 11.13
CA PRO A 179 31.78 -4.94 10.91
C PRO A 179 32.90 -4.26 10.12
N GLN A 180 32.55 -3.36 9.20
CA GLN A 180 33.53 -2.60 8.44
C GLN A 180 33.32 -1.09 8.65
N GLU A 181 34.40 -0.47 9.13
CA GLU A 181 34.56 0.94 9.48
C GLU A 181 34.44 1.87 8.27
N ALA A 182 33.96 3.08 8.53
CA ALA A 182 33.87 4.17 7.57
C ALA A 182 35.25 4.80 7.29
N PRO A 183 35.40 5.49 6.15
CA PRO A 183 36.02 6.81 6.21
C PRO A 183 35.17 7.88 5.51
N ALA A 184 35.19 9.06 6.13
CA ALA A 184 34.50 10.26 5.73
C ALA A 184 35.23 11.03 4.60
N ALA A 185 34.40 11.64 3.76
CA ALA A 185 34.49 12.97 3.16
C ALA A 185 35.74 13.38 2.35
N GLN A 186 35.52 13.65 1.04
CA GLN A 186 36.06 14.84 0.39
C GLN A 186 35.01 15.56 -0.48
N VAL A 187 35.15 16.87 -0.45
CA VAL A 187 34.28 17.98 -0.84
C VAL A 187 34.16 18.25 -2.36
N ALA A 188 32.94 18.64 -2.74
CA ALA A 188 32.54 19.71 -3.67
C ALA A 188 33.45 20.13 -4.85
N ALA A 189 32.91 20.02 -6.08
CA ALA A 189 33.14 20.99 -7.15
C ALA A 189 31.91 21.02 -8.11
N ALA A 190 31.59 22.23 -8.58
CA ALA A 190 30.33 22.63 -9.19
C ALA A 190 30.22 22.38 -10.71
N MET A 191 28.96 22.21 -11.14
CA MET A 191 28.31 22.65 -12.40
C MET A 191 29.12 22.72 -13.71
N LYS A 192 28.65 21.97 -14.72
CA LYS A 192 28.32 22.56 -16.03
C LYS A 192 27.30 21.71 -16.80
N ALA A 193 26.20 22.38 -17.17
CA ALA A 193 25.18 21.88 -18.08
C ALA A 193 25.74 21.78 -19.51
N VAL A 194 25.31 20.75 -20.23
CA VAL A 194 25.56 20.61 -21.67
C VAL A 194 24.21 20.79 -22.39
N PRO A 195 24.06 21.77 -23.30
CA PRO A 195 22.82 22.00 -24.03
C PRO A 195 22.56 20.90 -25.06
N ALA A 196 21.31 20.44 -25.15
CA ALA A 196 20.83 19.61 -26.24
C ALA A 196 20.16 20.52 -27.29
N GLU A 197 20.59 20.40 -28.54
CA GLU A 197 19.93 20.94 -29.72
C GLU A 197 19.66 19.79 -30.73
N PRO A 198 18.70 19.96 -31.65
CA PRO A 198 17.59 19.02 -31.82
C PRO A 198 17.71 18.18 -33.09
N VAL A 199 17.19 16.95 -33.05
CA VAL A 199 17.00 16.14 -34.26
C VAL A 199 15.58 16.37 -34.78
N ALA A 200 15.53 16.71 -36.06
CA ALA A 200 14.38 17.12 -36.83
C ALA A 200 13.31 16.01 -36.99
N ALA A 201 12.10 16.51 -37.21
CA ALA A 201 10.84 15.80 -37.38
C ALA A 201 10.71 15.04 -38.72
N GLU A 202 10.01 13.91 -38.69
CA GLU A 202 9.26 13.43 -39.87
C GLU A 202 8.00 12.62 -39.49
N ALA A 203 6.88 13.04 -40.09
CA ALA A 203 5.59 12.40 -40.35
C ALA A 203 4.67 11.93 -39.19
N ALA A 204 3.58 12.69 -39.03
CA ALA A 204 2.50 12.56 -38.06
C ALA A 204 1.32 11.67 -38.52
N ALA A 205 0.72 10.99 -37.55
CA ALA A 205 -0.71 10.63 -37.49
C ALA A 205 -1.20 10.98 -36.06
N PRO A 206 -2.44 11.44 -35.86
CA PRO A 206 -2.78 12.40 -34.80
C PRO A 206 -2.74 11.76 -33.41
N ALA A 207 -1.74 12.14 -32.62
CA ALA A 207 -1.74 11.90 -31.19
C ALA A 207 -2.86 12.74 -30.57
N VAL A 208 -3.82 12.09 -29.92
CA VAL A 208 -4.88 12.79 -29.17
C VAL A 208 -4.20 13.56 -28.04
N ALA A 209 -4.11 14.87 -28.19
CA ALA A 209 -3.53 15.76 -27.17
C ALA A 209 -4.46 15.81 -25.96
N TYR A 210 -4.07 15.16 -24.87
CA TYR A 210 -4.78 15.25 -23.60
C TYR A 210 -4.70 16.69 -23.05
N ALA A 211 -5.70 17.06 -22.27
CA ALA A 211 -5.79 18.39 -21.67
C ALA A 211 -4.51 18.75 -20.88
N THR A 212 -3.98 19.94 -21.13
CA THR A 212 -2.77 20.45 -20.49
C THR A 212 -2.99 20.69 -18.99
N ALA A 213 -1.91 20.73 -18.20
CA ALA A 213 -1.99 21.02 -16.76
C ALA A 213 -2.72 22.35 -16.48
N SER A 214 -2.45 23.38 -17.28
CA SER A 214 -3.11 24.69 -17.19
C SER A 214 -4.62 24.62 -17.41
N GLN A 215 -5.08 23.81 -18.37
CA GLN A 215 -6.52 23.61 -18.62
C GLN A 215 -7.20 22.89 -17.46
N LYS A 216 -6.53 21.91 -16.84
CA LYS A 216 -7.06 21.19 -15.66
C LYS A 216 -7.18 22.11 -14.46
N GLU A 217 -6.18 22.98 -14.23
CA GLU A 217 -6.22 23.98 -13.16
C GLU A 217 -7.39 24.97 -13.32
N GLU A 218 -7.59 25.49 -14.54
CA GLU A 218 -8.70 26.41 -14.83
C GLU A 218 -10.08 25.73 -14.64
N ILE A 219 -10.22 24.47 -15.05
CA ILE A 219 -11.45 23.68 -14.81
C ILE A 219 -11.69 23.53 -13.30
N ILE A 220 -10.68 23.16 -12.52
CA ILE A 220 -10.82 23.00 -11.07
C ILE A 220 -11.21 24.32 -10.40
N ARG A 221 -10.62 25.44 -10.85
CA ARG A 221 -10.96 26.79 -10.37
C ARG A 221 -12.43 27.14 -10.63
N LEU A 222 -12.92 26.92 -11.85
CA LEU A 222 -14.31 27.21 -12.22
C LEU A 222 -15.30 26.28 -11.50
N LEU A 223 -14.95 25.01 -11.28
CA LEU A 223 -15.78 24.08 -10.52
C LEU A 223 -15.84 24.37 -9.02
N ASN A 224 -14.96 25.23 -8.50
CA ASN A 224 -15.00 25.67 -7.10
C ASN A 224 -15.85 26.93 -6.89
N HIS A 225 -16.50 27.44 -7.95
CA HIS A 225 -17.40 28.58 -7.86
C HIS A 225 -18.69 28.23 -7.08
N PRO A 226 -19.21 29.12 -6.21
CA PRO A 226 -20.38 28.84 -5.36
C PRO A 226 -21.66 28.51 -6.13
N VAL A 227 -21.77 29.01 -7.37
CA VAL A 227 -22.94 28.88 -8.24
C VAL A 227 -22.95 27.53 -9.01
N ILE A 228 -21.85 26.76 -8.94
CA ILE A 228 -21.75 25.44 -9.56
C ILE A 228 -22.26 24.36 -8.60
N THR A 229 -23.13 23.49 -9.10
CA THR A 229 -23.75 22.46 -8.25
C THR A 229 -22.75 21.36 -7.88
N ARG A 230 -22.95 20.75 -6.72
CA ARG A 230 -22.12 19.62 -6.25
C ARG A 230 -22.12 18.43 -7.23
N GLN A 231 -23.24 18.20 -7.93
CA GLN A 231 -23.37 17.13 -8.93
C GLN A 231 -22.51 17.42 -10.18
N GLU A 232 -22.52 18.67 -10.67
CA GLU A 232 -21.68 19.11 -11.79
C GLU A 232 -20.18 19.01 -11.44
N LYS A 233 -19.81 19.46 -10.24
CA LYS A 233 -18.43 19.35 -9.70
C LYS A 233 -17.94 17.91 -9.66
N THR A 234 -18.73 17.01 -9.09
CA THR A 234 -18.35 15.58 -8.97
C THR A 234 -18.20 14.93 -10.34
N LYS A 235 -19.14 15.17 -11.27
CA LYS A 235 -19.11 14.57 -12.61
C LYS A 235 -17.92 15.04 -13.46
N MET A 236 -17.52 16.30 -13.34
CA MET A 236 -16.38 16.84 -14.07
C MET A 236 -15.04 16.41 -13.47
N LEU A 237 -14.91 16.38 -12.13
CA LEU A 237 -13.69 15.90 -11.47
C LEU A 237 -13.38 14.42 -11.76
N LEU A 238 -14.40 13.57 -11.88
CA LEU A 238 -14.23 12.16 -12.24
C LEU A 238 -13.65 11.96 -13.65
N ASN A 239 -13.88 12.90 -14.56
CA ASN A 239 -13.49 12.79 -15.98
C ASN A 239 -12.33 13.71 -16.38
N ILE A 240 -11.81 14.54 -15.47
CA ILE A 240 -10.82 15.58 -15.78
C ILE A 240 -9.52 15.05 -16.39
N ASN A 241 -9.15 13.81 -16.04
CA ASN A 241 -7.94 13.15 -16.55
C ASN A 241 -8.14 12.48 -17.92
N ARG A 242 -9.38 12.42 -18.43
CA ARG A 242 -9.74 11.79 -19.71
C ARG A 242 -10.16 12.81 -20.77
N LEU A 243 -10.07 14.11 -20.46
CA LEU A 243 -10.38 15.19 -21.41
C LEU A 243 -9.22 15.40 -22.37
N ASP A 244 -9.56 15.54 -23.66
CA ASP A 244 -8.67 16.07 -24.69
C ASP A 244 -8.64 17.62 -24.61
N GLU A 245 -7.69 18.24 -25.31
CA GLU A 245 -7.47 19.68 -25.29
C GLU A 245 -8.69 20.49 -25.77
N GLU A 246 -9.38 20.01 -26.80
CA GLU A 246 -10.56 20.66 -27.38
C GLU A 246 -11.79 20.57 -26.46
N ARG A 247 -12.04 19.41 -25.84
CA ARG A 247 -13.14 19.25 -24.88
C ARG A 247 -12.84 19.96 -23.58
N ALA A 248 -11.59 20.05 -23.15
CA ALA A 248 -11.22 20.86 -21.98
C ALA A 248 -11.51 22.34 -22.22
N THR A 249 -11.13 22.87 -23.39
CA THR A 249 -11.44 24.25 -23.79
C THR A 249 -12.96 24.49 -23.87
N SER A 250 -13.70 23.54 -24.47
CA SER A 250 -15.16 23.59 -24.54
C SER A 250 -15.82 23.52 -23.15
N ALA A 251 -15.27 22.74 -22.23
CA ALA A 251 -15.75 22.62 -20.86
C ALA A 251 -15.51 23.91 -20.07
N ILE A 252 -14.34 24.53 -20.22
CA ILE A 252 -14.02 25.85 -19.64
C ILE A 252 -15.03 26.89 -20.11
N ASN A 253 -15.30 26.97 -21.41
CA ASN A 253 -16.26 27.95 -21.97
C ASN A 253 -17.69 27.70 -21.48
N LYS A 254 -18.12 26.44 -21.38
CA LYS A 254 -19.43 26.09 -20.81
C LYS A 254 -19.55 26.44 -19.34
N LEU A 255 -18.50 26.21 -18.56
CA LEU A 255 -18.47 26.55 -17.14
C LEU A 255 -18.50 28.07 -16.94
N LYS A 256 -17.73 28.84 -17.72
CA LYS A 256 -17.79 30.31 -17.70
C LYS A 256 -19.18 30.83 -18.02
N LYS A 257 -19.77 30.35 -19.12
CA LYS A 257 -21.15 30.74 -19.48
C LYS A 257 -22.18 30.34 -18.42
N ALA A 258 -22.08 29.15 -17.84
CA ALA A 258 -23.01 28.71 -16.80
C ALA A 258 -22.87 29.51 -15.50
N ILE A 259 -21.66 29.99 -15.19
CA ILE A 259 -21.43 30.91 -14.07
C ILE A 259 -22.06 32.26 -14.41
N ASP A 260 -21.75 32.86 -15.57
CA ASP A 260 -22.28 34.16 -16.00
C ASP A 260 -23.81 34.17 -16.08
N ASP A 261 -24.43 33.13 -16.65
CA ASP A 261 -25.89 33.03 -16.81
C ASP A 261 -26.60 32.92 -15.44
N ARG A 262 -25.99 32.25 -14.47
CA ARG A 262 -26.56 32.06 -13.12
C ARG A 262 -26.29 33.26 -12.21
N GLU A 263 -25.11 33.90 -12.31
CA GLU A 263 -24.81 35.16 -11.61
C GLU A 263 -25.69 36.31 -12.10
N ASN A 264 -25.95 36.39 -13.42
CA ASN A 264 -26.86 37.39 -13.98
C ASN A 264 -28.34 37.08 -13.68
N GLY A 265 -28.71 35.80 -13.54
CA GLY A 265 -30.04 35.37 -13.11
C GLY A 265 -30.32 35.68 -11.64
N GLU A 266 -29.33 35.51 -10.76
CA GLU A 266 -29.41 35.93 -9.34
C GLU A 266 -29.41 37.46 -9.20
N SER A 267 -28.68 38.18 -10.06
CA SER A 267 -28.65 39.66 -10.08
C SER A 267 -29.94 40.30 -10.62
N ALA A 268 -30.73 39.59 -11.42
CA ALA A 268 -32.03 40.06 -11.92
C ALA A 268 -33.20 39.77 -10.96
N ALA A 269 -32.97 38.96 -9.92
CA ALA A 269 -33.96 38.57 -8.92
C ALA A 269 -33.71 39.19 -7.53
N ALA A 270 -32.72 40.09 -7.42
CA ALA A 270 -32.37 40.84 -6.21
C ALA A 270 -32.92 42.28 -6.24
#